data_AF-A0A225VPM9-F1
#
_entry.id   AF-A0A225VPM9-F1
#
_cell.length_a   1.000
_cell.length_b   1.000
_cell.length_c   1.000
_cell.angle_alpha   90.00
_cell.angle_beta   90.00
_cell.angle_gamma   90.00
#
_symmetry.space_group_name_H-M   'P 1'
#
loop_
_entity.id
_entity.type
_entity.pdbx_description
1 polymer ?
#
loop_
_entity_poly.entity_id
_entity_poly.type
_entity_poly.pdbx_seq_one_letter_code
_entity_poly.pdbx_strand_id
1 'polypeptide(L)' 'MAEASVETVIERGQRKVKNKAGRYETQYLVEYQARPGGPVVPVWITAQRFEQLFDEGKIGDDL' A
#
# COMPACT_ATOMS: atom_id res chain seq x y z
N MET A 1 -3.91 19.92 19.62
CA MET A 1 -4.56 18.73 19.05
C MET A 1 -3.73 18.29 17.85
N ALA A 2 -2.66 17.53 18.10
CA ALA A 2 -1.91 16.74 17.11
C ALA A 2 -2.45 15.31 17.25
N GLU A 3 -2.57 14.43 16.26
CA GLU A 3 -2.08 14.32 14.89
C GLU A 3 -3.11 13.37 14.23
N ALA A 4 -3.68 13.76 13.09
CA ALA A 4 -4.51 12.84 12.30
C ALA A 4 -3.98 12.83 10.87
N SER A 5 -2.70 12.55 10.70
CA SER A 5 -2.16 12.02 9.45
C SER A 5 -2.37 10.51 9.44
N VAL A 6 -3.64 10.11 9.33
CA VAL A 6 -3.99 8.69 9.19
C VAL A 6 -3.75 8.32 7.72
N GLU A 7 -2.48 8.20 7.34
CA GLU A 7 -2.04 7.50 6.14
C GLU A 7 -2.25 5.98 6.34
N THR A 8 -3.46 5.56 6.75
CA THR A 8 -3.74 4.12 6.88
C THR A 8 -3.89 3.54 5.49
N VAL A 9 -2.91 2.72 5.14
CA VAL A 9 -2.83 1.99 3.90
C VAL A 9 -3.48 0.63 4.11
N ILE A 10 -4.59 0.35 3.43
CA ILE A 10 -5.31 -0.93 3.60
C ILE A 10 -4.87 -1.91 2.52
N GLU A 11 -4.46 -3.11 2.89
CA GLU A 11 -4.21 -4.18 1.92
C GLU A 11 -5.54 -4.69 1.35
N ARG A 12 -5.66 -4.71 0.02
CA ARG A 12 -6.83 -5.22 -0.70
C ARG A 12 -6.57 -6.48 -1.52
N GLY A 13 -5.32 -6.88 -1.67
CA GLY A 13 -4.97 -8.15 -2.31
C GLY A 13 -3.57 -8.21 -2.88
N GLN A 14 -3.25 -9.34 -3.51
CA GLN A 14 -1.93 -9.64 -4.02
C GLN A 14 -1.99 -10.16 -5.46
N ARG A 15 -1.01 -9.80 -6.29
CA ARG A 15 -0.82 -10.37 -7.63
C ARG A 15 0.64 -10.67 -7.91
N LYS A 16 0.89 -11.61 -8.83
CA LYS A 16 2.19 -11.82 -9.45
C LYS A 16 2.21 -11.22 -10.85
N VAL A 17 3.18 -10.36 -11.13
CA VAL A 17 3.35 -9.74 -12.44
C VAL A 17 4.76 -9.96 -12.96
N LYS A 18 4.87 -10.18 -14.27
CA LYS A 18 6.17 -10.35 -14.93
C LYS A 18 6.78 -8.96 -15.14
N ASN A 19 7.94 -8.73 -14.53
CA ASN A 19 8.67 -7.48 -14.67
C ASN A 19 9.37 -7.40 -16.05
N LYS A 20 9.94 -6.23 -16.37
CA LYS A 20 10.65 -6.02 -17.64
C LYS A 20 11.88 -6.93 -17.80
N ALA A 21 12.46 -7.41 -16.71
CA ALA A 21 13.54 -8.39 -16.71
C ALA A 21 13.05 -9.84 -16.88
N GLY A 22 11.75 -10.05 -17.09
CA GLY A 22 11.13 -11.35 -17.31
C GLY A 22 10.95 -12.20 -16.05
N ARG A 23 11.18 -11.63 -14.86
CA ARG A 23 10.99 -12.30 -13.56
C ARG A 23 9.61 -11.99 -13.01
N TYR A 24 9.04 -12.92 -12.24
CA TYR A 24 7.80 -12.67 -11.53
C TYR A 24 8.08 -11.92 -10.23
N GLU A 25 7.36 -10.82 -10.02
CA GLU A 25 7.39 -10.03 -8.80
C GLU A 25 6.00 -10.00 -8.18
N THR A 26 5.97 -10.05 -6.85
CA THR A 26 4.75 -9.89 -6.07
C THR A 26 4.44 -8.40 -5.92
N GLN A 27 3.21 -8.03 -6.23
CA GLN A 27 2.66 -6.71 -5.98
C GLN A 27 1.46 -6.80 -5.06
N TYR A 28 1.33 -5.81 -4.19
CA TYR A 28 0.23 -5.67 -3.25
C TYR A 28 -0.66 -4.54 -3.72
N LEU A 29 -1.97 -4.81 -3.75
CA LEU A 29 -2.98 -3.79 -3.94
C LEU A 29 -3.18 -3.13 -2.60
N VAL A 30 -2.93 -1.84 -2.55
CA VAL A 30 -3.16 -1.04 -1.37
C VAL A 30 -4.08 0.12 -1.69
N GLU A 31 -4.92 0.47 -0.73
CA GLU A 31 -5.71 1.69 -0.77
C GLU A 31 -5.06 2.73 0.13
N TYR A 32 -4.68 3.88 -0.44
CA TYR A 32 -4.13 4.99 0.34
C TYR A 32 -4.85 6.29 0.05
N GLN A 33 -5.00 7.11 1.10
CA GLN A 33 -5.49 8.47 0.99
C GLN A 33 -4.30 9.42 0.83
N ALA A 34 -4.06 9.88 -0.40
CA ALA A 34 -2.90 10.72 -0.73
C ALA A 34 -2.86 12.07 0.02
N ARG A 35 -4.02 12.55 0.49
CA ARG A 35 -4.20 13.80 1.22
C ARG A 35 -5.38 13.70 2.19
N PRO A 36 -5.32 14.28 3.40
CA PRO A 36 -6.44 14.32 4.32
C PRO A 36 -7.72 14.86 3.65
N GLY A 37 -8.79 14.08 3.64
CA GLY A 37 -10.06 14.41 2.99
C GLY A 37 -10.11 14.18 1.47
N GLY A 38 -9.04 13.66 0.87
CA GLY A 38 -9.00 13.26 -0.54
C GLY A 38 -9.58 11.87 -0.79
N PRO A 39 -9.83 11.50 -2.07
CA PRO A 39 -10.31 10.18 -2.42
C PRO A 39 -9.28 9.11 -2.05
N VAL A 40 -9.77 7.98 -1.54
CA VAL A 40 -8.98 6.75 -1.39
C VAL A 40 -8.85 6.12 -2.77
N VAL A 41 -7.62 5.83 -3.21
CA VAL A 41 -7.36 5.23 -4.50
C VAL A 41 -6.64 3.89 -4.36
N PRO A 42 -7.09 2.84 -5.07
CA PRO A 42 -6.39 1.56 -5.10
C PRO A 42 -5.17 1.66 -6.02
N VAL A 43 -4.00 1.30 -5.50
CA VAL A 43 -2.72 1.31 -6.21
C VAL A 43 -1.95 0.02 -5.97
N TRP A 44 -1.30 -0.49 -7.01
CA TRP A 44 -0.41 -1.62 -6.91
C TRP A 44 1.00 -1.16 -6.55
N ILE A 45 1.52 -1.64 -5.43
CA ILE A 45 2.89 -1.39 -4.98
C ILE A 45 3.72 -2.68 -5.00
N THR A 46 5.04 -2.56 -5.05
CA THR A 46 5.94 -3.71 -4.96
C THR A 46 5.98 -4.27 -3.54
N ALA A 47 6.39 -5.52 -3.39
CA ALA A 47 6.62 -6.13 -2.08
C ALA A 47 7.53 -5.29 -1.18
N GLN A 48 8.65 -4.81 -1.71
CA GLN A 48 9.59 -3.96 -0.96
C GLN A 48 8.93 -2.69 -0.42
N ARG A 49 8.05 -2.04 -1.20
CA ARG A 49 7.36 -0.82 -0.75
C ARG A 49 6.28 -1.16 0.28
N PHE A 50 5.62 -2.30 0.15
CA PHE A 50 4.65 -2.79 1.12
C PHE A 50 5.31 -3.05 2.48
N GLU A 51 6.44 -3.79 2.49
CA GLU A 51 7.22 -4.06 3.71
C GLU A 51 7.70 -2.76 4.37
N GLN A 52 8.15 -1.79 3.58
CA GLN A 52 8.53 -0.48 4.12
C GLN A 52 7.36 0.25 4.81
N LEU A 53 6.18 0.26 4.19
CA LEU A 53 4.98 0.87 4.78
C LEU A 53 4.50 0.12 6.02
N PHE A 54 4.69 -1.21 6.04
CA PHE A 54 4.40 -2.05 7.20
C PHE A 54 5.35 -1.72 8.37
N ASP A 55 6.65 -1.63 8.11
CA ASP A 55 7.67 -1.23 9.10
C ASP A 55 7.47 0.20 9.61
N GLU A 56 6.98 1.11 8.75
CA GLU A 56 6.59 2.48 9.12
C GLU A 56 5.31 2.52 9.97
N GLY A 57 4.61 1.39 10.17
CA GLY A 57 3.35 1.31 10.90
C GLY A 57 2.18 1.97 10.16
N LYS A 58 2.28 2.13 8.84
CA LYS A 58 1.28 2.81 8.00
C LYS A 58 0.26 1.84 7.39
N ILE A 59 0.56 0.54 7.36
CA ILE A 59 -0.39 -0.47 6.88
C ILE A 59 -1.38 -0.80 8.00
N GLY A 60 -2.66 -0.56 7.74
CA GLY A 60 -3.75 -1.02 8.61
C GLY A 60 -4.30 -2.34 8.09
N ASP A 61 -4.50 -3.29 9.01
CA ASP A 61 -5.22 -4.53 8.73
C ASP A 61 -6.72 -4.23 8.65
N ASP A 62 -7.40 -4.72 7.60
CA ASP A 62 -8.86 -4.66 7.48
C ASP A 62 -9.44 -5.79 8.34
N LEU A 63 -9.63 -5.52 9.63
CA LEU A 63 -10.23 -6.47 10.58
C LEU A 63 -11.74 -6.24 10.74
#